data_AF-A0A6C0ANA8-F1
#
_entry.id   AF-A0A6C0ANA8-F1
#
_cell.length_a   1.000
_cell.length_b   1.000
_cell.length_c   1.000
_cell.angle_alpha   90.00
_cell.angle_beta   90.00
_cell.angle_gamma   90.00
#
_symmetry.space_group_name_H-M   'P 1'
#
loop_
_entity.id
_entity.type
_entity.pdbx_description
1 polymer ?
#
loop_
_entity_poly.entity_id
_entity_poly.type
_entity_poly.pdbx_seq_one_letter_code
_entity_poly.pdbx_strand_id
1 'polypeptide(L)'
;MRTKKKMKQLMFLGGMILLVIAAMLVSRSSLVRGATREGFVSYYLQNAGGAKDSYAKMGPFDGVSLTCPDGVSKWKCNTPNEPLNGPAFQPGPDSLFMFKNNQCKPECCPSSLSCDGGCVCTSPEQRQVIASRGGNRTTPEDSL
;
A
#
# COMPACT_ATOMS: atom_id res chain seq x y z
N MET A 1 -14.70 56.16 28.69
CA MET A 1 -15.20 54.80 28.36
C MET A 1 -14.53 54.14 27.13
N ARG A 2 -14.04 54.91 26.15
CA ARG A 2 -13.46 54.43 24.87
C ARG A 2 -12.08 53.74 24.98
N THR A 3 -11.25 54.13 25.95
CA THR A 3 -9.88 53.60 26.18
C THR A 3 -9.87 52.20 26.80
N LYS A 4 -10.77 51.91 27.75
CA LYS A 4 -10.91 50.57 28.35
C LYS A 4 -11.33 49.49 27.34
N LYS A 5 -12.13 49.86 26.32
CA LYS A 5 -12.57 48.95 25.25
C LYS A 5 -11.43 48.60 24.28
N LYS A 6 -10.57 49.57 23.93
CA LYS A 6 -9.37 49.33 23.12
C LYS A 6 -8.33 48.46 23.85
N MET A 7 -8.14 48.68 25.15
CA MET A 7 -7.22 47.86 25.95
C MET A 7 -7.68 46.39 26.04
N LYS A 8 -8.98 46.14 26.27
CA LYS A 8 -9.53 44.77 26.29
C LYS A 8 -9.43 44.07 24.93
N GLN A 9 -9.66 44.79 23.83
CA GLN A 9 -9.50 44.24 22.47
C GLN A 9 -8.05 43.89 22.16
N LEU A 10 -7.09 44.73 22.58
CA LEU A 10 -5.66 44.47 22.38
C LEU A 10 -5.17 43.25 23.17
N MET A 11 -5.64 43.07 24.42
CA MET A 11 -5.33 41.87 25.21
C MET A 11 -5.94 40.60 24.61
N PHE A 12 -7.17 40.66 24.07
CA PHE A 12 -7.81 39.52 23.42
C PHE A 12 -7.11 39.10 22.12
N LEU A 13 -6.76 40.07 21.26
CA LEU A 13 -6.03 39.81 20.03
C LEU A 13 -4.62 39.31 20.31
N GLY A 14 -3.93 39.90 21.29
CA GLY A 14 -2.61 39.45 21.73
C GLY A 14 -2.64 38.01 22.27
N GLY A 15 -3.64 37.66 23.08
CA GLY A 15 -3.83 36.30 23.58
C GLY A 15 -4.11 35.27 22.48
N MET A 16 -4.95 35.62 21.49
CA MET A 16 -5.22 34.75 20.35
C MET A 16 -3.97 34.53 19.48
N ILE A 17 -3.18 35.57 19.23
CA ILE A 17 -1.92 35.45 18.48
C ILE A 17 -0.94 34.54 19.21
N LEU A 18 -0.82 34.67 20.54
CA LEU A 18 0.10 33.87 21.34
C LEU A 18 -0.32 32.38 21.37
N LEU A 19 -1.63 32.10 21.40
CA LEU A 19 -2.17 30.73 21.29
C LEU A 19 -1.88 30.09 19.93
N VAL A 20 -2.01 30.84 18.83
CA VAL A 20 -1.70 30.34 17.48
C VAL A 20 -0.21 30.03 17.34
N ILE A 21 0.67 30.89 17.86
CA ILE A 21 2.12 30.65 17.84
C ILE A 21 2.48 29.39 18.67
N ALA A 22 1.89 29.23 19.86
CA ALA A 22 2.10 28.02 20.66
C ALA A 22 1.64 26.74 19.93
N ALA A 23 0.49 26.76 19.25
CA ALA A 23 0.00 25.63 18.46
C ALA A 23 0.91 25.30 17.26
N MET A 24 1.50 26.31 16.62
CA MET A 24 2.50 26.10 15.56
C MET A 24 3.79 25.48 16.09
N LEU A 25 4.24 25.87 17.28
CA LEU A 25 5.44 25.29 17.90
C LEU A 25 5.21 23.83 18.31
N VAL A 26 4.04 23.51 18.89
CA VAL A 26 3.69 22.14 19.28
C VAL A 26 3.51 21.24 18.05
N SER A 27 2.90 21.71 16.97
CA SER A 27 2.73 20.92 15.73
C SER A 27 4.05 20.63 14.99
N ARG A 28 5.09 21.45 15.21
CA ARG A 28 6.46 21.24 14.68
C ARG A 28 7.40 20.53 15.66
N SER A 29 6.95 20.25 16.89
CA SER A 29 7.77 19.60 17.90
C SER A 29 7.92 18.10 17.61
N SER A 30 9.16 17.62 17.49
CA SER A 30 9.45 16.18 17.35
C SER A 30 8.91 15.32 18.50
N LEU A 31 8.63 15.93 19.67
CA LEU A 31 8.09 15.24 20.84
C LEU A 31 6.68 14.64 20.59
N VAL A 32 5.84 15.28 19.76
CA VAL A 32 4.48 14.81 19.44
C VAL A 32 4.47 13.85 18.24
N ARG A 33 5.54 13.81 17.44
CA ARG A 33 5.71 12.87 16.32
C ARG A 33 6.14 11.45 16.74
N GLY A 34 6.43 11.22 18.02
CA GLY A 34 7.05 9.97 18.50
C GLY A 34 6.13 8.76 18.68
N ALA A 35 4.86 8.79 18.22
CA ALA A 35 3.90 7.70 18.44
C ALA A 35 3.15 7.25 17.17
N THR A 36 3.75 7.40 15.99
CA THR A 36 3.21 6.78 14.77
C THR A 36 3.95 5.48 14.45
N ARG A 37 3.17 4.39 14.56
CA ARG A 37 3.44 3.01 14.16
C ARG A 37 4.34 2.82 12.93
N GLU A 38 5.27 1.88 13.09
CA GLU A 38 6.07 1.11 12.13
C GLU A 38 7.01 1.85 11.15
N GLY A 39 8.29 1.46 11.13
CA GLY A 39 9.40 2.03 10.35
C GLY A 39 9.39 1.77 8.84
N PHE A 40 8.21 1.66 8.22
CA PHE A 40 8.06 1.59 6.76
C PHE A 40 7.41 2.85 6.17
N VAL A 41 7.13 3.88 6.99
CA VAL A 41 6.57 5.14 6.50
C VAL A 41 7.62 5.84 5.63
N SER A 42 7.38 5.81 4.33
CA SER A 42 8.18 6.46 3.30
C SER A 42 7.99 7.97 3.34
N TYR A 43 8.64 8.64 4.31
CA TYR A 43 8.56 10.10 4.48
C TYR A 43 9.22 10.91 3.32
N TYR A 44 9.62 10.26 2.21
CA TYR A 44 10.34 10.88 1.10
C TYR A 44 9.96 10.35 -0.29
N LEU A 45 8.69 10.02 -0.57
CA LEU A 45 8.31 9.72 -1.96
C LEU A 45 8.44 10.93 -2.91
N GLN A 46 8.38 12.16 -2.39
CA GLN A 46 8.61 13.37 -3.19
C GLN A 46 10.02 13.40 -3.83
N ASN A 47 10.99 12.78 -3.16
CA ASN A 47 12.38 12.59 -3.62
C ASN A 47 12.70 11.13 -3.99
N ALA A 48 11.70 10.23 -4.03
CA ALA A 48 11.93 8.89 -4.53
C ALA A 48 12.33 9.00 -6.00
N GLY A 49 13.47 8.39 -6.35
CA GLY A 49 14.09 8.43 -7.67
C GLY A 49 13.33 7.66 -8.74
N GLY A 50 12.01 7.87 -8.85
CA GLY A 50 11.26 7.50 -10.04
C GLY A 50 11.64 8.46 -11.16
N ALA A 51 11.74 7.94 -12.39
CA ALA A 51 12.22 8.72 -13.53
C ALA A 51 11.33 9.93 -13.88
N LYS A 52 10.12 10.06 -13.31
CA LYS A 52 9.14 11.13 -13.56
C LYS A 52 9.10 11.48 -15.07
N ASP A 53 9.26 12.74 -15.43
CA ASP A 53 9.27 13.22 -16.82
C ASP A 53 10.57 12.90 -17.58
N SER A 54 11.60 12.41 -16.88
CA SER A 54 12.89 11.98 -17.43
C SER A 54 12.93 10.47 -17.73
N TYR A 55 11.77 9.83 -17.90
CA TYR A 55 11.71 8.42 -18.28
C TYR A 55 12.40 8.16 -19.62
N ALA A 56 13.50 7.42 -19.57
CA ALA A 56 14.15 6.88 -20.76
C ALA A 56 13.81 5.39 -20.89
N LYS A 57 13.46 4.98 -22.10
CA LYS A 57 13.16 3.57 -22.41
C LYS A 57 14.32 2.67 -21.97
N MET A 58 14.09 1.76 -21.03
CA MET A 58 15.14 0.90 -20.45
C MET A 58 15.49 -0.33 -21.32
N GLY A 59 14.89 -0.47 -22.50
CA GLY A 59 15.22 -1.53 -23.46
C GLY A 59 14.00 -2.06 -24.22
N PRO A 60 14.14 -3.21 -24.91
CA PRO A 60 13.07 -3.78 -25.74
C PRO A 60 11.81 -4.20 -24.97
N PHE A 61 11.95 -4.52 -23.67
CA PHE A 61 10.84 -4.96 -22.81
C PHE A 61 10.17 -3.83 -22.04
N ASP A 62 10.58 -2.59 -22.30
CA ASP A 62 10.05 -1.40 -21.67
C ASP A 62 8.59 -1.16 -22.09
N GLY A 63 7.68 -1.13 -21.12
CA GLY A 63 6.23 -1.00 -21.36
C GLY A 63 5.54 -2.28 -21.88
N VAL A 64 6.24 -3.42 -21.95
CA VAL A 64 5.62 -4.69 -22.33
C VAL A 64 4.65 -5.14 -21.24
N SER A 65 3.40 -5.36 -21.65
CA SER A 65 2.36 -5.94 -20.79
C SER A 65 1.84 -7.23 -21.40
N LEU A 66 1.47 -8.18 -20.53
CA LEU A 66 0.86 -9.43 -20.93
C LEU A 66 -0.64 -9.22 -21.20
N THR A 67 -1.14 -9.85 -22.26
CA THR A 67 -2.58 -9.99 -22.52
C THR A 67 -3.06 -11.30 -21.93
N CYS A 68 -3.66 -11.24 -20.74
CA CYS A 68 -4.16 -12.44 -20.06
C CYS A 68 -5.63 -12.72 -20.41
N PRO A 69 -6.06 -13.99 -20.48
CA PRO A 69 -7.43 -14.35 -20.84
C PRO A 69 -8.49 -13.72 -19.92
N ASP A 70 -8.18 -13.60 -18.63
CA ASP A 70 -9.08 -13.04 -17.62
C ASP A 70 -9.09 -11.49 -17.58
N GLY A 71 -8.15 -10.82 -18.26
CA GLY A 71 -8.00 -9.36 -18.23
C GLY A 71 -7.62 -8.72 -16.87
N VAL A 72 -7.56 -9.49 -15.78
CA VAL A 72 -7.33 -8.98 -14.41
C VAL A 72 -5.92 -8.48 -14.14
N SER A 73 -4.91 -8.97 -14.88
CA SER A 73 -3.51 -8.62 -14.65
C SER A 73 -2.75 -8.45 -15.96
N LYS A 74 -1.94 -7.39 -16.00
CA LYS A 74 -1.08 -7.00 -17.14
C LYS A 74 0.38 -7.47 -17.01
N TRP A 75 0.71 -8.09 -15.89
CA TRP A 75 2.08 -8.50 -15.54
C TRP A 75 2.26 -10.02 -15.42
N LYS A 76 1.18 -10.77 -15.16
CA LYS A 76 1.20 -12.23 -15.02
C LYS A 76 -0.20 -12.80 -15.22
N CYS A 77 -0.35 -13.89 -15.96
CA CYS A 77 -1.65 -14.55 -16.09
C CYS A 77 -1.89 -15.53 -14.95
N ASN A 78 -3.10 -15.55 -14.39
CA ASN A 78 -3.45 -16.38 -13.22
C ASN A 78 -4.58 -17.39 -13.54
N THR A 79 -4.65 -17.81 -14.81
CA THR A 79 -5.64 -18.76 -15.33
C THR A 79 -5.16 -20.20 -15.16
N PRO A 80 -6.07 -21.17 -14.94
CA PRO A 80 -7.50 -21.06 -14.61
C PRO A 80 -7.79 -21.00 -13.09
N ASN A 81 -8.99 -20.52 -12.73
CA ASN A 81 -9.52 -20.62 -11.37
C ASN A 81 -10.13 -22.01 -11.15
N GLU A 82 -9.42 -22.87 -10.45
CA GLU A 82 -9.80 -24.26 -10.24
C GLU A 82 -10.43 -24.47 -8.85
N PRO A 83 -11.34 -25.45 -8.71
CA PRO A 83 -11.89 -25.82 -7.41
C PRO A 83 -10.79 -26.39 -6.51
N LEU A 84 -10.85 -26.07 -5.23
CA LEU A 84 -9.93 -26.59 -4.22
C LEU A 84 -10.22 -28.06 -3.92
N ASN A 85 -9.18 -28.84 -3.62
CA ASN A 85 -9.24 -30.22 -3.11
C ASN A 85 -9.76 -30.32 -1.67
N GLY A 86 -10.03 -29.18 -1.02
CA GLY A 86 -10.39 -29.12 0.38
C GLY A 86 -10.89 -27.73 0.77
N PRO A 87 -10.98 -27.43 2.08
CA PRO A 87 -11.48 -26.14 2.54
C PRO A 87 -10.61 -24.98 2.05
N ALA A 88 -11.25 -23.82 1.85
CA ALA A 88 -10.58 -22.59 1.51
C ALA A 88 -9.53 -22.20 2.56
N PHE A 89 -8.43 -21.64 2.11
CA PHE A 89 -7.42 -21.07 2.99
C PHE A 89 -8.02 -19.93 3.82
N GLN A 90 -7.78 -19.96 5.12
CA GLN A 90 -8.11 -18.87 6.02
C GLN A 90 -6.81 -18.32 6.64
N PRO A 91 -6.54 -17.01 6.56
CA PRO A 91 -5.39 -16.43 7.23
C PRO A 91 -5.49 -16.57 8.75
N GLY A 92 -4.45 -17.10 9.40
CA GLY A 92 -4.39 -17.26 10.85
C GLY A 92 -3.00 -17.68 11.33
N PRO A 93 -2.76 -17.69 12.65
CA PRO A 93 -1.45 -18.05 13.23
C PRO A 93 -1.02 -19.47 12.87
N ASP A 94 -1.96 -20.41 12.72
CA ASP A 94 -1.69 -21.81 12.39
C ASP A 94 -1.69 -22.09 10.87
N SER A 95 -1.77 -21.06 10.05
CA SER A 95 -2.00 -21.19 8.60
C SER A 95 -0.70 -21.14 7.80
N LEU A 96 0.15 -22.14 8.01
CA LEU A 96 1.49 -22.24 7.40
C LEU A 96 1.46 -22.61 5.91
N PHE A 97 0.40 -23.29 5.46
CA PHE A 97 0.33 -23.85 4.11
C PHE A 97 -0.88 -23.29 3.34
N MET A 98 -0.69 -22.14 2.69
CA MET A 98 -1.75 -21.48 1.91
C MET A 98 -2.29 -22.34 0.77
N PHE A 99 -1.42 -23.09 0.10
CA PHE A 99 -1.76 -23.82 -1.13
C PHE A 99 -2.01 -25.33 -0.93
N LYS A 100 -2.11 -25.79 0.31
CA LYS A 100 -2.26 -27.23 0.64
C LYS A 100 -3.41 -27.90 -0.11
N ASN A 101 -4.51 -27.18 -0.29
CA ASN A 101 -5.74 -27.69 -0.90
C ASN A 101 -5.90 -27.24 -2.36
N ASN A 102 -4.86 -26.68 -2.99
CA ASN A 102 -4.95 -26.25 -4.38
C ASN A 102 -4.70 -27.44 -5.32
N GLN A 103 -5.23 -27.35 -6.54
CA GLN A 103 -4.86 -28.26 -7.60
C GLN A 103 -3.44 -27.97 -8.08
N CYS A 104 -2.76 -29.03 -8.49
CA CYS A 104 -1.44 -28.98 -9.10
C CYS A 104 -1.50 -29.61 -10.49
N LYS A 105 -1.42 -28.80 -11.55
CA LYS A 105 -1.49 -29.32 -12.93
C LYS A 105 -0.84 -28.37 -13.95
N PRO A 106 -0.39 -28.87 -15.11
CA PRO A 106 0.29 -28.04 -16.12
C PRO A 106 -0.59 -26.91 -16.68
N GLU A 107 -1.91 -27.09 -16.70
CA GLU A 107 -2.86 -26.10 -17.23
C GLU A 107 -2.88 -24.82 -16.39
N CYS A 108 -2.37 -24.86 -15.16
CA CYS A 108 -2.29 -23.71 -14.28
C CYS A 108 -1.02 -22.88 -14.45
N CYS A 109 -0.18 -23.21 -15.44
CA CYS A 109 0.93 -22.37 -15.82
C CYS A 109 0.43 -21.18 -16.67
N PRO A 110 0.91 -19.93 -16.45
CA PRO A 110 2.18 -19.57 -15.81
C PRO A 110 2.07 -19.10 -14.34
N SER A 111 1.50 -19.91 -13.44
CA SER A 111 1.50 -19.63 -12.00
C SER A 111 2.93 -19.38 -11.46
N SER A 112 3.03 -18.57 -10.40
CA SER A 112 4.31 -18.26 -9.74
C SER A 112 4.82 -19.37 -8.83
N LEU A 113 4.00 -20.38 -8.59
CA LEU A 113 4.27 -21.47 -7.66
C LEU A 113 4.09 -22.79 -8.39
N SER A 114 5.04 -23.68 -8.16
CA SER A 114 5.05 -25.02 -8.72
C SER A 114 4.95 -26.08 -7.62
N CYS A 115 4.56 -27.26 -8.04
CA CYS A 115 4.42 -28.48 -7.26
C CYS A 115 4.83 -29.65 -8.16
N ASP A 116 4.86 -30.86 -7.62
CA ASP A 116 5.27 -32.08 -8.30
C ASP A 116 4.48 -32.36 -9.61
N GLY A 117 3.19 -32.05 -9.62
CA GLY A 117 2.31 -32.21 -10.79
C GLY A 117 2.31 -31.03 -11.80
N GLY A 118 3.11 -29.98 -11.59
CA GLY A 118 3.15 -28.80 -12.46
C GLY A 118 2.99 -27.48 -11.70
N CYS A 119 2.01 -26.65 -12.10
CA CYS A 119 1.77 -25.33 -11.53
C CYS A 119 0.61 -25.35 -10.53
N VAL A 120 0.70 -24.52 -9.48
CA VAL A 120 -0.37 -24.36 -8.48
C VAL A 120 -1.48 -23.46 -9.03
N CYS A 121 -2.71 -23.96 -9.05
CA CYS A 121 -3.89 -23.21 -9.46
C CYS A 121 -4.40 -22.32 -8.32
N THR A 122 -3.95 -21.07 -8.23
CA THR A 122 -4.29 -20.16 -7.12
C THR A 122 -5.70 -19.57 -7.23
N SER A 123 -6.44 -19.48 -6.12
CA SER A 123 -7.73 -18.79 -6.10
C SER A 123 -7.57 -17.26 -6.10
N PRO A 124 -8.60 -16.49 -6.52
CA PRO A 124 -8.61 -15.03 -6.44
C PRO A 124 -8.36 -14.51 -5.01
N GLU A 125 -8.95 -15.14 -4.00
CA GLU A 125 -8.84 -14.73 -2.58
C GLU A 125 -7.41 -14.92 -2.08
N GLN A 126 -6.80 -16.07 -2.39
CA GLN A 126 -5.40 -16.33 -2.07
C GLN A 126 -4.48 -15.30 -2.73
N ARG A 127 -4.75 -14.95 -3.99
CA ARG A 127 -3.98 -13.92 -4.72
C ARG A 127 -4.12 -12.55 -4.06
N GLN A 128 -5.30 -12.19 -3.57
CA GLN A 128 -5.50 -10.93 -2.83
C GLN A 128 -4.73 -10.92 -1.51
N VAL A 129 -4.74 -12.03 -0.76
CA VAL A 129 -3.95 -12.14 0.48
C VAL A 129 -2.45 -12.02 0.19
N ILE A 130 -1.95 -12.65 -0.88
CA ILE A 130 -0.53 -12.50 -1.26
C ILE A 130 -0.23 -11.06 -1.66
N ALA A 131 -1.13 -10.44 -2.45
CA ALA A 131 -0.96 -9.07 -2.90
C ALA A 131 -0.95 -8.07 -1.74
N SER A 132 -1.77 -8.27 -0.71
CA SER A 132 -1.84 -7.37 0.46
C SER A 132 -0.65 -7.49 1.41
N ARG A 133 0.18 -8.54 1.28
CA ARG A 133 1.39 -8.71 2.10
C ARG A 133 2.49 -7.74 1.67
N GLY A 134 3.35 -7.39 2.62
CA GLY A 134 4.57 -6.62 2.36
C GLY A 134 4.39 -5.11 2.29
N GLY A 135 3.22 -4.56 2.66
CA GLY A 135 3.00 -3.11 2.84
C GLY A 135 3.05 -2.26 1.56
N ASN A 136 3.42 -2.85 0.42
CA ASN A 136 3.67 -2.12 -0.83
C ASN A 136 2.41 -1.83 -1.66
N ARG A 137 1.22 -2.14 -1.13
CA ARG A 137 -0.10 -1.87 -1.72
C ARG A 137 -0.95 -0.95 -0.84
N THR A 138 -0.33 -0.06 -0.08
CA THR A 138 -1.04 1.13 0.41
C THR A 138 -1.21 2.10 -0.75
N THR A 139 -2.38 2.73 -0.87
CA THR A 139 -2.53 3.86 -1.79
C THR A 139 -1.50 4.92 -1.39
N PRO A 140 -0.77 5.54 -2.33
CA PRO A 140 -0.01 6.73 -2.01
C PRO A 140 -0.97 7.73 -1.37
N GLU A 141 -0.64 8.22 -0.18
CA GLU A 141 -1.47 9.19 0.55
C GLU A 141 -1.80 10.44 -0.29
N ASP A 142 -1.02 10.71 -1.33
CA ASP A 142 -1.16 11.83 -2.25
C ASP A 142 -2.25 11.65 -3.33
N SER A 143 -3.04 10.56 -3.29
CA SER A 143 -4.15 10.32 -4.22
C SER A 143 -5.53 10.79 -3.70
N LEU A 144 -5.56 11.61 -2.64
CA LEU A 144 -6.74 12.25 -2.05
C LEU A 144 -6.63 13.77 -2.07
#